data_AF-A0A2H0SVU6-F1
#
_entry.id   AF-A0A2H0SVU6-F1
#
_cell.length_a   1.000
_cell.length_b   1.000
_cell.length_c   1.000
_cell.angle_alpha   90.00
_cell.angle_beta   90.00
_cell.angle_gamma   90.00
#
_symmetry.space_group_name_H-M   'P 1'
#
loop_
_entity.id
_entity.type
_entity.pdbx_description
1 polymer ?
#
loop_
_entity_poly.entity_id
_entity_poly.type
_entity_poly.pdbx_seq_one_letter_code
_entity_poly.pdbx_strand_id
1 'polypeptide(L)' 'IEMDLSKLKPSTESISLRLPSHMLGRIKELANAQDVPYQSLMKTYLARQISSESRLKNAGR' A
#
# COMPACT_ATOMS: atom_id res chain seq x y z
N ILE A 1 27.53 -4.21 -20.51
CA ILE A 1 26.25 -3.60 -20.93
C ILE A 1 25.74 -2.85 -19.71
N GLU A 2 25.72 -1.52 -19.76
CA GLU A 2 25.18 -0.68 -18.68
C GLU A 2 23.65 -0.78 -18.74
N MET A 3 23.03 -1.34 -17.70
CA MET A 3 21.59 -1.56 -17.67
C MET A 3 20.90 -0.31 -17.09
N ASP A 4 20.30 0.51 -17.95
CA ASP A 4 19.46 1.64 -17.54
C ASP A 4 18.13 1.13 -16.98
N LEU A 5 18.00 1.13 -15.65
CA LEU A 5 16.81 0.69 -14.91
C LEU A 5 15.82 1.84 -14.65
N SER A 6 16.08 3.05 -15.16
CA SER A 6 15.31 4.26 -14.84
C SER A 6 13.86 4.22 -15.32
N LYS A 7 13.51 3.28 -16.20
CA LYS A 7 12.17 3.16 -16.82
C LYS A 7 11.40 1.91 -16.37
N LEU A 8 11.89 1.16 -15.39
CA LEU A 8 11.22 -0.05 -14.95
C LEU A 8 9.99 0.27 -14.10
N LYS A 9 8.83 -0.24 -14.53
CA LYS A 9 7.64 -0.28 -13.68
C LYS A 9 7.92 -1.25 -12.53
N PRO A 10 7.56 -0.91 -11.28
CA PRO A 10 7.63 -1.86 -10.18
C PRO A 10 6.87 -3.14 -10.54
N SER A 11 7.47 -4.31 -10.27
CA SER A 11 6.77 -5.57 -10.41
C SER A 11 5.57 -5.60 -9.47
N THR A 12 4.46 -6.17 -9.95
CA THR A 12 3.24 -6.36 -9.15
C THR A 12 2.97 -7.84 -8.98
N GLU A 13 2.75 -8.27 -7.76
CA GLU A 13 2.34 -9.63 -7.43
C GLU A 13 0.89 -9.64 -6.96
N SER A 14 0.08 -10.58 -7.46
CA SER A 14 -1.30 -10.75 -7.00
C SER A 14 -1.30 -11.59 -5.73
N ILE A 15 -1.91 -11.07 -4.67
CA ILE A 15 -2.02 -11.75 -3.39
C ILE A 15 -3.48 -11.94 -3.00
N SER A 16 -3.75 -13.01 -2.25
CA SER A 16 -5.03 -13.24 -1.56
C SER A 16 -4.86 -12.97 -0.07
N LEU A 17 -5.63 -12.05 0.50
CA LEU A 17 -5.61 -11.69 1.91
C LEU A 17 -7.00 -11.85 2.52
N ARG A 18 -7.08 -12.42 3.72
CA ARG A 18 -8.33 -12.47 4.50
C ARG A 18 -8.37 -11.30 5.49
N LEU A 19 -9.53 -10.66 5.59
CA LEU A 19 -9.78 -9.53 6.47
C LEU A 19 -11.09 -9.73 7.22
N PRO A 20 -11.23 -9.23 8.47
CA PRO A 20 -12.52 -9.15 9.11
C PRO A 20 -13.52 -8.35 8.27
N SER A 21 -14.76 -8.81 8.19
CA SER A 21 -15.81 -8.21 7.35
C SER A 21 -16.07 -6.73 7.69
N HIS A 22 -16.14 -6.40 8.97
CA HIS A 22 -16.36 -5.03 9.45
C HIS A 22 -15.23 -4.08 9.01
N MET A 23 -13.99 -4.55 9.02
CA MET A 23 -12.83 -3.76 8.61
C MET A 23 -12.85 -3.48 7.11
N LEU A 24 -13.18 -4.48 6.29
CA LEU A 24 -13.34 -4.29 4.85
C LEU A 24 -14.48 -3.30 4.54
N GLY A 25 -15.60 -3.39 5.27
CA GLY A 25 -16.70 -2.43 5.18
C GLY A 25 -16.21 -1.00 5.43
N ARG A 26 -15.48 -0.79 6.53
CA ARG A 26 -14.94 0.53 6.87
C ARG A 26 -13.97 1.08 5.82
N ILE A 27 -13.11 0.25 5.25
CA ILE A 27 -12.20 0.67 4.17
C ILE A 27 -12.98 1.13 2.93
N LYS A 28 -14.06 0.41 2.58
CA LYS A 28 -14.92 0.80 1.45
C LYS A 28 -15.62 2.13 1.68
N GLU A 29 -16.14 2.37 2.89
CA GLU A 29 -16.75 3.66 3.27
C GLU A 29 -15.74 4.80 3.14
N LEU A 30 -14.54 4.64 3.69
CA LEU A 30 -13.48 5.65 3.63
C LEU A 30 -13.01 5.93 2.21
N ALA A 31 -12.96 4.90 1.36
CA ALA A 31 -12.58 5.03 -0.03
C ALA A 31 -13.65 5.78 -0.83
N ASN A 32 -14.92 5.46 -0.60
CA ASN A 32 -16.03 6.18 -1.21
C ASN A 32 -16.07 7.65 -0.79
N ALA A 33 -15.84 7.96 0.49
CA ALA A 33 -15.77 9.34 0.98
C ALA A 33 -14.61 10.15 0.38
N GLN A 34 -13.54 9.48 -0.06
CA GLN A 34 -12.38 10.08 -0.73
C GLN A 34 -12.47 10.02 -2.25
N ASP A 35 -13.58 9.53 -2.81
CA ASP A 35 -13.78 9.29 -4.24
C ASP A 35 -12.65 8.49 -4.90
N VAL A 36 -12.22 7.42 -4.23
CA VAL A 36 -11.18 6.51 -4.73
C VAL A 36 -11.61 5.04 -4.62
N PRO A 37 -11.10 4.15 -5.47
CA PRO A 37 -11.31 2.71 -5.30
C PRO A 37 -10.70 2.22 -3.99
N TYR A 38 -11.42 1.34 -3.26
CA TYR A 38 -10.95 0.80 -1.97
C TYR A 38 -9.60 0.09 -2.07
N GLN A 39 -9.30 -0.55 -3.20
CA GLN A 39 -8.01 -1.19 -3.45
C GLN A 39 -6.88 -0.16 -3.58
N SER A 40 -7.16 0.99 -4.20
CA SER A 40 -6.20 2.09 -4.31
C SER A 40 -5.91 2.68 -2.92
N LEU A 41 -6.98 2.93 -2.14
CA LEU A 41 -6.84 3.41 -0.77
C LEU A 41 -6.02 2.45 0.09
N MET A 42 -6.31 1.15 0.00
CA MET A 42 -5.59 0.10 0.73
C MET A 42 -4.10 0.10 0.40
N LYS A 43 -3.73 0.23 -0.89
CA LYS A 43 -2.31 0.33 -1.30
C LYS A 43 -1.62 1.55 -0.70
N THR A 44 -2.26 2.71 -0.74
CA THR A 44 -1.72 3.95 -0.17
C THR A 44 -1.52 3.84 1.33
N TYR A 45 -2.48 3.26 2.06
CA TYR A 45 -2.35 3.05 3.51
C TYR A 45 -1.21 2.10 3.87
N LEU A 46 -1.09 0.98 3.16
CA LEU A 46 0.01 0.03 3.36
C LEU A 46 1.37 0.68 3.08
N ALA A 47 1.51 1.40 1.97
CA ALA A 47 2.75 2.08 1.61
C ALA A 47 3.16 3.14 2.66
N ARG A 48 2.17 3.89 3.17
CA ARG A 48 2.39 4.88 4.24
C ARG A 48 2.88 4.22 5.52
N GLN A 49 2.23 3.14 5.96
CA GLN A 49 2.62 2.43 7.18
C GLN A 49 4.00 1.79 7.04
N ILE A 50 4.30 1.15 5.90
CA ILE A 50 5.64 0.58 5.66
C ILE A 50 6.71 1.67 5.74
N SER A 51 6.44 2.84 5.15
CA SER A 51 7.37 3.97 5.15
C SER A 51 7.55 4.58 6.54
N SER A 52 6.52 4.61 7.39
CA SER A 52 6.68 5.08 8.77
C SER A 52 7.48 4.08 9.61
N GLU A 53 7.18 2.79 9.49
CA GLU A 53 7.88 1.72 10.22
C GLU A 53 9.36 1.63 9.81
N SER A 54 9.67 1.78 8.52
CA SER A 54 11.07 1.76 8.05
C SER A 54 11.87 2.94 8.60
N ARG A 55 11.28 4.15 8.64
CA ARG A 55 11.92 5.33 9.24
C ARG A 55 12.17 5.16 10.73
N LEU A 56 11.21 4.62 11.48
CA LEU A 56 11.37 4.37 12.92
C LEU A 56 12.50 3.37 13.21
N LYS A 57 12.60 2.30 12.41
CA LYS A 57 13.68 1.29 12.56
C LYS A 57 15.08 1.84 12.25
N ASN A 58 15.18 2.85 11.41
CA ASN A 58 16.46 3.48 11.05
C ASN A 58 16.89 4.54 12.06
N ALA A 59 15.97 5.17 12.79
CA ALA A 59 16.29 6.19 13.80
C ALA A 59 16.76 5.61 15.15
N GLY A 60 16.51 4.32 15.39
CA GLY A 60 16.97 3.59 16.58
C GLY A 60 18.24 2.76 16.35
N ARG A 61 18.93 2.95 15.22
CA ARG A 61 20.23 2.34 14.90
C ARG A 61 21.31 3.40 14.79
#